data_AF-A0A7S2FTL9-F1
#
_entry.id   AF-A0A7S2FTL9-F1
#
_cell.length_a   1.000
_cell.length_b   1.000
_cell.length_c   1.000
_cell.angle_alpha   90.00
_cell.angle_beta   90.00
_cell.angle_gamma   90.00
#
_symmetry.space_group_name_H-M   'P 1'
#
loop_
_entity.id
_entity.type
_entity.pdbx_description
1 polymer ?
#
loop_
_entity_poly.entity_id
_entity_poly.type
_entity_poly.pdbx_seq_one_letter_code
_entity_poly.pdbx_strand_id
1 'polypeptide(L)'
;VTSDAPLVVYMYRSGFARFSHARFSMNMEDLSDAMIHLTNVAVQKHNENYDEKRGGKWDLHNLKTYLMLREDPDKVNELFCAIQDVIIFSLLSVQKVMIQDKHCFELYGYDIMISSDLKPWLIEVNASPSLSANTAVDYDMKFALLDDTLTVLDFEKYLLGGESQIGGFDLLYRNGAKVGPPSNATYRSYLGCANNRVKQLRRMARFYGAEQEKRRQQTSSSPPPALSQQQGATVAGRPPPIVASGTRRDRSSSQAPRRSSDDGGDIGARRRPRT
;
A
#
# COMPACT_ATOMS: atom_id res chain seq x y z
N VAL A 1 4.00 2.26 -3.37
CA VAL A 1 4.59 3.44 -4.04
C VAL A 1 3.95 4.67 -3.44
N THR A 2 4.73 5.66 -3.02
CA THR A 2 4.22 6.87 -2.34
C THR A 2 4.33 8.13 -3.18
N SER A 3 5.04 8.07 -4.31
CA SER A 3 5.15 9.16 -5.27
C SER A 3 5.67 8.59 -6.59
N ASP A 4 5.14 9.07 -7.71
CA ASP A 4 5.60 8.71 -9.06
C ASP A 4 6.56 9.76 -9.66
N ALA A 5 6.60 10.96 -9.07
CA ALA A 5 7.42 12.08 -9.52
C ALA A 5 7.90 12.96 -8.34
N PRO A 6 9.14 12.74 -7.84
CA PRO A 6 10.06 11.65 -8.20
C PRO A 6 9.55 10.28 -7.72
N LEU A 7 9.87 9.20 -8.44
CA LEU A 7 9.46 7.85 -8.05
C LEU A 7 10.06 7.47 -6.69
N VAL A 8 9.18 7.08 -5.76
CA VAL A 8 9.54 6.58 -4.42
C VAL A 8 8.88 5.22 -4.19
N VAL A 9 9.73 4.20 -4.12
CA VAL A 9 9.30 2.80 -3.97
C VAL A 9 9.75 2.27 -2.62
N TYR A 10 8.79 1.76 -1.87
CA TYR A 10 9.03 0.95 -0.68
C TYR A 10 8.64 -0.49 -0.97
N MET A 11 9.36 -1.43 -0.38
CA MET A 11 9.07 -2.85 -0.48
C MET A 11 8.96 -3.46 0.91
N TYR A 12 7.90 -4.23 1.15
CA TYR A 12 7.71 -4.91 2.42
C TYR A 12 8.61 -6.15 2.50
N ARG A 13 9.30 -6.34 3.63
CA ARG A 13 10.26 -7.45 3.80
C ARG A 13 9.59 -8.83 3.83
N SER A 14 8.35 -8.86 4.30
CA SER A 14 7.55 -10.08 4.39
C SER A 14 6.64 -10.24 3.17
N GLY A 15 6.25 -11.48 2.91
CA GLY A 15 5.31 -11.89 1.88
C GLY A 15 5.05 -13.38 2.05
N PHE A 16 4.44 -14.01 1.04
CA PHE A 16 4.22 -15.45 1.06
C PHE A 16 4.38 -16.07 -0.32
N ALA A 17 4.85 -17.31 -0.35
CA ALA A 17 4.79 -18.20 -1.49
C ALA A 17 3.47 -18.95 -1.49
N ARG A 18 2.88 -19.16 -2.67
CA ARG A 18 1.70 -20.03 -2.85
C ARG A 18 2.13 -21.30 -3.57
N PHE A 19 1.64 -22.45 -3.12
CA PHE A 19 1.96 -23.74 -3.70
C PHE A 19 0.73 -24.40 -4.30
N SER A 20 0.95 -25.21 -5.32
CA SER A 20 -0.02 -26.23 -5.73
C SER A 20 0.06 -27.43 -4.76
N HIS A 21 -1.07 -28.05 -4.47
CA HIS A 21 -1.16 -29.30 -3.71
C HIS A 21 -0.95 -30.55 -4.57
N ALA A 22 -0.89 -30.39 -5.89
CA ALA A 22 -0.58 -31.47 -6.82
C ALA A 22 0.89 -31.41 -7.26
N ARG A 23 1.44 -32.57 -7.63
CA ARG A 23 2.79 -32.61 -8.20
C ARG A 23 2.77 -32.02 -9.60
N PHE A 24 3.74 -31.17 -9.88
CA PHE A 24 3.91 -30.58 -11.20
C PHE A 24 4.17 -31.67 -12.25
N SER A 25 3.49 -31.58 -13.38
CA SER A 25 3.63 -32.49 -14.52
C SER A 25 3.62 -31.69 -15.82
N MET A 26 4.35 -32.16 -16.82
CA MET A 26 4.30 -31.63 -18.19
C MET A 26 3.74 -32.67 -19.17
N ASN A 27 3.15 -33.74 -18.66
CA ASN A 27 2.49 -34.73 -19.51
C ASN A 27 1.28 -34.10 -20.17
N MET A 28 1.04 -34.43 -21.43
CA MET A 28 -0.01 -33.79 -22.24
C MET A 28 -1.42 -33.97 -21.64
N GLU A 29 -1.64 -35.07 -20.94
CA GLU A 29 -2.89 -35.40 -20.23
C GLU A 29 -3.15 -34.50 -19.02
N ASP A 30 -2.08 -34.00 -18.39
CA ASP A 30 -2.13 -33.22 -17.15
C ASP A 30 -2.23 -31.71 -17.41
N LEU A 31 -1.91 -31.24 -18.62
CA LEU A 31 -1.81 -29.81 -18.96
C LEU A 31 -3.12 -29.03 -18.77
N SER A 32 -4.27 -29.70 -18.88
CA SER A 32 -5.58 -29.09 -18.63
C SER A 32 -5.98 -29.05 -17.16
N ASP A 33 -5.23 -29.72 -16.27
CA ASP A 33 -5.53 -29.74 -14.85
C ASP A 33 -5.07 -28.45 -14.15
N ALA A 34 -6.05 -27.58 -13.89
CA ALA A 34 -5.85 -26.34 -13.16
C ALA A 34 -5.28 -26.55 -11.74
N MET A 35 -5.52 -27.71 -11.10
CA MET A 35 -4.97 -28.00 -9.79
C MET A 35 -3.45 -28.17 -9.83
N ILE A 36 -2.90 -28.71 -10.92
CA ILE A 36 -1.45 -28.87 -11.12
C ILE A 36 -0.80 -27.52 -11.43
N HIS A 37 -1.43 -26.72 -12.28
CA HIS A 37 -0.79 -25.57 -12.91
C HIS A 37 -1.11 -24.20 -12.28
N LEU A 38 -2.18 -24.09 -11.48
CA LEU A 38 -2.55 -22.81 -10.85
C LEU A 38 -2.30 -22.85 -9.34
N THR A 39 -1.64 -21.82 -8.81
CA THR A 39 -1.36 -21.69 -7.37
C THR A 39 -2.40 -20.82 -6.64
N ASN A 40 -3.43 -20.35 -7.33
CA ASN A 40 -4.45 -19.46 -6.76
C ASN A 40 -5.24 -20.20 -5.66
N VAL A 41 -5.38 -19.58 -4.49
CA VAL A 41 -6.14 -20.14 -3.35
C VAL A 41 -7.58 -20.49 -3.75
N ALA A 42 -8.20 -19.70 -4.64
CA ALA A 42 -9.55 -19.96 -5.13
C ALA A 42 -9.70 -21.32 -5.84
N VAL A 43 -8.63 -21.80 -6.48
CA VAL A 43 -8.57 -23.13 -7.12
C VAL A 43 -8.15 -24.17 -6.08
N GLN A 44 -7.04 -23.90 -5.38
CA GLN A 44 -6.40 -24.85 -4.47
C GLN A 44 -7.25 -25.25 -3.26
N LYS A 45 -8.16 -24.40 -2.79
CA LYS A 45 -9.07 -24.71 -1.66
C LYS A 45 -10.02 -25.88 -1.93
N HIS A 46 -10.20 -26.27 -3.19
CA HIS A 46 -11.06 -27.38 -3.59
C HIS A 46 -10.28 -28.70 -3.73
N ASN A 47 -8.96 -28.70 -3.47
CA ASN A 47 -8.16 -29.91 -3.45
C ASN A 47 -8.45 -30.73 -2.18
N GLU A 48 -8.57 -32.06 -2.30
CA GLU A 48 -8.83 -32.96 -1.17
C GLU A 48 -7.74 -32.90 -0.09
N ASN A 49 -6.49 -32.58 -0.48
CA ASN A 49 -5.35 -32.48 0.42
C ASN A 49 -5.10 -31.05 0.92
N TYR A 50 -6.06 -30.14 0.76
CA TYR A 50 -5.91 -28.76 1.21
C TYR A 50 -5.89 -28.67 2.74
N ASP A 51 -4.76 -28.22 3.30
CA ASP A 51 -4.65 -27.95 4.74
C ASP A 51 -5.10 -26.52 5.03
N GLU A 52 -6.30 -26.35 5.57
CA GLU A 52 -6.85 -25.04 5.95
C GLU A 52 -5.95 -24.26 6.93
N LYS A 53 -5.20 -24.96 7.80
CA LYS A 53 -4.32 -24.31 8.78
C LYS A 53 -3.09 -23.71 8.12
N ARG A 54 -2.57 -24.34 7.06
CA ARG A 54 -1.39 -23.89 6.31
C ARG A 54 -1.76 -23.04 5.08
N GLY A 55 -2.97 -23.22 4.55
CA GLY A 55 -3.51 -22.49 3.41
C GLY A 55 -2.75 -22.69 2.10
N GLY A 56 -1.90 -23.70 1.98
CA GLY A 56 -1.00 -23.88 0.83
C GLY A 56 0.03 -22.77 0.68
N LYS A 57 0.42 -22.11 1.77
CA LYS A 57 1.35 -20.98 1.75
C LYS A 57 2.56 -21.22 2.65
N TRP A 58 3.69 -20.65 2.26
CA TRP A 58 4.81 -20.41 3.16
C TRP A 58 5.08 -18.93 3.28
N ASP A 59 5.42 -18.48 4.48
CA ASP A 59 6.02 -17.18 4.67
C ASP A 59 7.29 -17.08 3.82
N LEU A 60 7.53 -15.89 3.25
CA LEU A 60 8.67 -15.66 2.38
C LEU A 60 10.01 -15.92 3.09
N HIS A 61 10.05 -15.74 4.41
CA HIS A 61 11.20 -16.09 5.22
C HIS A 61 11.49 -17.60 5.23
N ASN A 62 10.44 -18.43 5.32
CA ASN A 62 10.57 -19.89 5.27
C ASN A 62 11.01 -20.34 3.88
N LEU A 63 10.45 -19.74 2.81
CA LEU A 63 10.90 -20.00 1.44
C LEU A 63 12.40 -19.66 1.28
N LYS A 64 12.82 -18.46 1.71
CA LYS A 64 14.22 -18.04 1.60
C LYS A 64 15.13 -18.99 2.36
N THR A 65 14.77 -19.34 3.60
CA THR A 65 15.55 -20.28 4.43
C THR A 65 15.66 -21.65 3.78
N TYR A 66 14.55 -22.15 3.20
CA TYR A 66 14.55 -23.42 2.46
C TYR A 66 15.50 -23.38 1.25
N LEU A 67 15.44 -22.31 0.45
CA LEU A 67 16.33 -22.14 -0.71
C LEU A 67 17.79 -22.02 -0.30
N MET A 68 18.10 -21.25 0.75
CA MET A 68 19.47 -21.10 1.28
C MET A 68 20.07 -22.43 1.78
N LEU A 69 19.23 -23.40 2.17
CA LEU A 69 19.68 -24.74 2.60
C LEU A 69 19.87 -25.69 1.42
N ARG A 70 19.11 -25.52 0.33
CA ARG A 70 19.05 -26.43 -0.82
C ARG A 70 19.99 -26.03 -1.96
N GLU A 71 20.17 -24.74 -2.13
CA GLU A 71 20.86 -24.13 -3.26
C GLU A 71 22.10 -23.37 -2.77
N ASP A 72 22.89 -22.89 -3.71
CA ASP A 72 24.01 -22.00 -3.42
C ASP A 72 23.52 -20.68 -2.78
N PRO A 73 24.01 -20.32 -1.56
CA PRO A 73 23.56 -19.12 -0.86
C PRO A 73 23.73 -17.82 -1.62
N ASP A 74 24.78 -17.69 -2.44
CA ASP A 74 25.04 -16.49 -3.23
C ASP A 74 24.04 -16.39 -4.38
N LYS A 75 23.73 -17.51 -5.05
CA LYS A 75 22.65 -17.55 -6.06
C LYS A 75 21.29 -17.18 -5.47
N VAL A 76 20.98 -17.64 -4.26
CA VAL A 76 19.72 -17.26 -3.59
C VAL A 76 19.72 -15.76 -3.24
N ASN A 77 20.85 -15.21 -2.79
CA ASN A 77 20.98 -13.77 -2.58
C ASN A 77 20.77 -12.97 -3.87
N GLU A 78 21.32 -13.45 -4.99
CA GLU A 78 21.11 -12.87 -6.32
C GLU A 78 19.64 -12.93 -6.75
N LEU A 79 18.96 -14.07 -6.55
CA LEU A 79 17.52 -14.22 -6.83
C LEU A 79 16.69 -13.15 -6.10
N PHE A 80 16.87 -13.00 -4.79
CA PHE A 80 16.09 -12.03 -4.01
C PHE A 80 16.44 -10.56 -4.34
N CYS A 81 17.65 -10.29 -4.84
CA CYS A 81 18.01 -9.00 -5.43
C CYS A 81 17.37 -8.81 -6.81
N ALA A 82 17.35 -9.84 -7.65
CA ALA A 82 16.74 -9.79 -8.97
C ALA A 82 15.21 -9.60 -8.89
N ILE A 83 14.54 -10.15 -7.87
CA ILE A 83 13.12 -9.86 -7.60
C ILE A 83 12.90 -8.36 -7.36
N GLN A 84 13.77 -7.71 -6.58
CA GLN A 84 13.71 -6.27 -6.38
C GLN A 84 13.92 -5.50 -7.69
N ASP A 85 14.88 -5.94 -8.52
CA ASP A 85 15.16 -5.31 -9.81
C ASP A 85 13.97 -5.42 -10.76
N VAL A 86 13.30 -6.58 -10.80
CA VAL A 86 12.06 -6.77 -11.57
C VAL A 86 10.99 -5.77 -11.15
N ILE A 87 10.78 -5.55 -9.84
CA ILE A 87 9.81 -4.58 -9.31
C ILE A 87 10.18 -3.14 -9.68
N ILE A 88 11.46 -2.77 -9.57
CA ILE A 88 11.91 -1.41 -9.90
C ILE A 88 11.75 -1.18 -11.41
N PHE A 89 12.20 -2.12 -12.24
CA PHE A 89 12.15 -1.98 -13.69
C PHE A 89 10.73 -1.97 -14.23
N SER A 90 9.80 -2.76 -13.67
CA SER A 90 8.39 -2.69 -14.05
C SER A 90 7.82 -1.29 -13.77
N LEU A 91 8.08 -0.72 -12.59
CA LEU A 91 7.61 0.63 -12.24
C LEU A 91 8.26 1.72 -13.11
N LEU A 92 9.57 1.65 -13.34
CA LEU A 92 10.28 2.60 -14.20
C LEU A 92 9.78 2.58 -15.65
N SER A 93 9.38 1.40 -16.15
CA SER A 93 8.86 1.26 -17.52
C SER A 93 7.55 2.02 -17.74
N VAL A 94 6.73 2.16 -16.70
CA VAL A 94 5.42 2.83 -16.74
C VAL A 94 5.41 4.21 -16.10
N GLN A 95 6.47 4.62 -15.41
CA GLN A 95 6.53 5.88 -14.64
C GLN A 95 6.07 7.11 -15.44
N LYS A 96 6.39 7.17 -16.74
CA LYS A 96 6.03 8.31 -17.61
C LYS A 96 4.53 8.40 -17.95
N VAL A 97 3.81 7.29 -17.85
CA VAL A 97 2.37 7.22 -18.16
C VAL A 97 1.50 7.13 -16.91
N MET A 98 2.11 6.97 -15.73
CA MET A 98 1.39 6.99 -14.45
C MET A 98 0.86 8.40 -14.17
N ILE A 99 -0.39 8.47 -13.71
CA ILE A 99 -1.03 9.73 -13.33
C ILE A 99 -0.33 10.26 -12.07
N GLN A 100 0.28 11.43 -12.21
CA GLN A 100 1.03 12.05 -11.12
C GLN A 100 0.08 12.85 -10.23
N ASP A 101 -0.34 12.27 -9.11
CA ASP A 101 -1.00 13.00 -8.02
C ASP A 101 -0.22 12.80 -6.72
N LYS A 102 0.23 13.91 -6.12
CA LYS A 102 0.99 13.92 -4.86
C LYS A 102 0.18 13.47 -3.65
N HIS A 103 -1.14 13.33 -3.79
CA HIS A 103 -2.03 12.84 -2.74
C HIS A 103 -2.40 11.36 -2.94
N CYS A 104 -1.87 10.71 -3.97
CA CYS A 104 -2.09 9.30 -4.23
C CYS A 104 -0.89 8.46 -3.75
N PHE A 105 -1.22 7.27 -3.28
CA PHE A 105 -0.27 6.20 -3.05
C PHE A 105 -0.94 4.90 -3.52
N GLU A 106 -0.13 3.91 -3.87
CA GLU A 106 -0.64 2.62 -4.31
C GLU A 106 0.13 1.48 -3.63
N LEU A 107 -0.61 0.49 -3.14
CA LEU A 107 -0.06 -0.73 -2.57
C LEU A 107 -0.20 -1.87 -3.58
N TYR A 108 0.88 -2.16 -4.30
CA TYR A 108 0.90 -3.21 -5.32
C TYR A 108 1.17 -4.60 -4.72
N GLY A 109 0.50 -5.62 -5.25
CA GLY A 109 0.88 -7.02 -5.11
C GLY A 109 1.64 -7.49 -6.36
N TYR A 110 2.82 -8.06 -6.16
CA TYR A 110 3.64 -8.60 -7.24
C TYR A 110 3.60 -10.13 -7.22
N ASP A 111 3.15 -10.72 -8.31
CA ASP A 111 3.14 -12.17 -8.49
C ASP A 111 4.37 -12.57 -9.31
N ILE A 112 5.34 -13.19 -8.62
CA ILE A 112 6.62 -13.61 -9.19
C ILE A 112 6.70 -15.13 -9.17
N MET A 113 7.06 -15.71 -10.32
CA MET A 113 7.41 -17.12 -10.44
C MET A 113 8.93 -17.28 -10.39
N ILE A 114 9.42 -18.28 -9.65
CA ILE A 114 10.84 -18.62 -9.59
C ILE A 114 11.03 -19.89 -10.42
N SER A 115 11.87 -19.83 -11.46
CA SER A 115 12.20 -20.99 -12.29
C SER A 115 13.28 -21.87 -11.65
N SER A 116 13.51 -23.05 -12.21
CA SER A 116 14.45 -24.06 -11.70
C SER A 116 15.92 -23.59 -11.68
N ASP A 117 16.26 -22.57 -12.46
CA ASP A 117 17.57 -21.90 -12.49
C ASP A 117 17.66 -20.69 -11.55
N LEU A 118 16.70 -20.53 -10.63
CA LEU A 118 16.59 -19.41 -9.68
C LEU A 118 16.44 -18.04 -10.35
N LYS A 119 15.83 -17.99 -11.54
CA LYS A 119 15.48 -16.73 -12.19
C LYS A 119 14.04 -16.30 -11.82
N PRO A 120 13.83 -15.03 -11.41
CA PRO A 120 12.49 -14.52 -11.16
C PRO A 120 11.82 -14.05 -12.45
N TRP A 121 10.55 -14.41 -12.61
CA TRP A 121 9.69 -13.99 -13.72
C TRP A 121 8.46 -13.27 -13.19
N LEU A 122 8.25 -12.04 -13.66
CA LEU A 122 7.03 -11.29 -13.36
C LEU A 122 5.86 -11.91 -14.12
N ILE A 123 4.81 -12.30 -13.40
CA ILE A 123 3.57 -12.84 -13.98
C ILE A 123 2.53 -11.74 -14.10
N GLU A 124 2.24 -11.05 -12.98
CA GLU A 124 1.30 -9.94 -12.96
C GLU A 124 1.61 -8.94 -11.82
N VAL A 125 1.06 -7.74 -11.97
CA VAL A 125 1.07 -6.69 -10.94
C VAL A 125 -0.38 -6.32 -10.62
N ASN A 126 -0.77 -6.52 -9.36
CA ASN A 126 -2.11 -6.27 -8.86
C ASN A 126 -2.14 -4.91 -8.16
N ALA A 127 -2.95 -3.97 -8.65
CA ALA A 127 -3.21 -2.69 -7.96
C ALA A 127 -4.03 -2.88 -6.68
N SER A 128 -4.91 -3.88 -6.64
CA SER A 128 -5.71 -4.22 -5.46
C SER A 128 -5.40 -5.64 -4.98
N PRO A 129 -4.24 -5.87 -4.32
CA PRO A 129 -3.91 -7.19 -3.79
C PRO A 129 -4.95 -7.66 -2.76
N SER A 130 -5.24 -8.97 -2.75
CA SER A 130 -6.21 -9.52 -1.80
C SER A 130 -5.69 -9.44 -0.35
N LEU A 131 -6.45 -8.73 0.49
CA LEU A 131 -6.19 -8.59 1.93
C LEU A 131 -7.04 -9.54 2.78
N SER A 132 -7.82 -10.43 2.15
CA SER A 132 -8.55 -11.49 2.85
C SER A 132 -7.56 -12.46 3.50
N ALA A 133 -7.67 -12.68 4.81
CA ALA A 133 -6.79 -13.58 5.54
C ALA A 133 -7.44 -14.95 5.74
N ASN A 134 -6.74 -16.00 5.34
CA ASN A 134 -7.23 -17.38 5.47
C ASN A 134 -6.62 -18.11 6.68
N THR A 135 -5.52 -17.58 7.24
CA THR A 135 -4.83 -18.13 8.41
C THR A 135 -4.44 -16.99 9.35
N ALA A 136 -4.16 -17.30 10.63
CA ALA A 136 -3.70 -16.31 11.60
C ALA A 136 -2.38 -15.64 11.15
N VAL A 137 -1.47 -16.40 10.55
CA VAL A 137 -0.20 -15.88 10.03
C VAL A 137 -0.42 -14.89 8.88
N ASP A 138 -1.33 -15.20 7.96
CA ASP A 138 -1.71 -14.31 6.86
C ASP A 138 -2.37 -13.02 7.39
N TYR A 139 -3.22 -13.15 8.41
CA TYR A 139 -3.86 -12.02 9.08
C TYR A 139 -2.81 -11.10 9.72
N ASP A 140 -1.92 -11.64 10.56
CA ASP A 140 -0.91 -10.86 11.27
C ASP A 140 0.02 -10.14 10.30
N MET A 141 0.45 -10.82 9.23
CA MET A 141 1.31 -10.23 8.21
C MET A 141 0.60 -9.09 7.46
N LYS A 142 -0.66 -9.30 7.03
CA LYS A 142 -1.44 -8.30 6.30
C LYS A 142 -1.83 -7.11 7.16
N PHE A 143 -2.20 -7.35 8.42
CA PHE A 143 -2.47 -6.30 9.38
C PHE A 143 -1.23 -5.43 9.58
N ALA A 144 -0.07 -6.05 9.83
CA ALA A 144 1.20 -5.35 9.98
C ALA A 144 1.59 -4.56 8.71
N LEU A 145 1.37 -5.13 7.53
CA LEU A 145 1.60 -4.46 6.23
C LEU A 145 0.77 -3.17 6.12
N LEU A 146 -0.53 -3.22 6.46
CA LEU A 146 -1.42 -2.07 6.38
C LEU A 146 -1.08 -1.00 7.42
N ASP A 147 -0.80 -1.41 8.67
CA ASP A 147 -0.39 -0.53 9.75
C ASP A 147 0.92 0.22 9.39
N ASP A 148 1.90 -0.50 8.85
CA ASP A 148 3.14 0.11 8.37
C ASP A 148 2.94 0.96 7.12
N THR A 149 1.97 0.63 6.27
CA THR A 149 1.64 1.46 5.09
C THR A 149 1.17 2.83 5.56
N LEU A 150 0.26 2.90 6.54
CA LEU A 150 -0.19 4.17 7.11
C LEU A 150 0.96 4.94 7.79
N THR A 151 1.89 4.22 8.44
CA THR A 151 3.08 4.81 9.03
C THR A 151 4.00 5.44 7.96
N VAL A 152 4.15 4.79 6.80
CA VAL A 152 4.95 5.30 5.67
C VAL A 152 4.32 6.55 5.04
N LEU A 153 2.99 6.65 5.01
CA LEU A 153 2.29 7.82 4.47
C LEU A 153 2.43 9.06 5.36
N ASP A 154 2.69 8.85 6.64
CA ASP A 154 3.11 9.89 7.57
C ASP A 154 2.18 11.11 7.64
N PHE A 155 0.87 10.86 7.80
CA PHE A 155 -0.14 11.92 7.87
C PHE A 155 0.13 12.94 8.99
N GLU A 156 0.78 12.51 10.07
CA GLU A 156 1.10 13.36 11.23
C GLU A 156 2.51 14.00 11.12
N LYS A 157 3.23 13.75 10.01
CA LYS A 157 4.55 14.36 9.68
C LYS A 157 5.64 14.08 10.72
N TYR A 158 5.75 12.84 11.13
CA TYR A 158 6.74 12.32 12.08
C TYR A 158 8.05 11.88 11.45
N LEU A 159 8.06 11.54 10.16
CA LEU A 159 9.25 11.11 9.46
C LEU A 159 10.14 12.30 9.10
N LEU A 160 11.46 12.08 9.14
CA LEU A 160 12.45 13.08 8.74
C LEU A 160 12.74 13.06 7.24
N GLY A 161 12.28 12.02 6.54
CA GLY A 161 12.51 11.83 5.10
C GLY A 161 13.86 11.17 4.79
N GLY A 162 14.66 10.77 5.78
CA GLY A 162 15.96 10.10 5.61
C GLY A 162 15.92 8.59 5.89
N GLU A 163 14.74 8.05 6.22
CA GLU A 163 14.57 6.68 6.68
C GLU A 163 14.76 5.68 5.52
N SER A 164 15.71 4.76 5.68
CA SER A 164 15.89 3.61 4.79
C SER A 164 14.95 2.44 5.11
N GLN A 165 14.35 2.44 6.31
CA GLN A 165 13.37 1.46 6.76
C GLN A 165 12.30 2.16 7.60
N ILE A 166 11.04 1.81 7.40
CA ILE A 166 9.88 2.25 8.19
C ILE A 166 9.01 1.01 8.47
N GLY A 167 8.90 0.60 9.74
CA GLY A 167 8.25 -0.66 10.08
C GLY A 167 8.89 -1.85 9.34
N GLY A 168 8.07 -2.62 8.64
CA GLY A 168 8.47 -3.72 7.77
C GLY A 168 8.81 -3.31 6.32
N PHE A 169 8.66 -2.03 5.96
CA PHE A 169 9.05 -1.51 4.65
C PHE A 169 10.51 -1.07 4.61
N ASP A 170 11.22 -1.47 3.55
CA ASP A 170 12.49 -0.88 3.16
C ASP A 170 12.29 0.10 2.01
N LEU A 171 13.02 1.21 2.04
CA LEU A 171 13.16 2.08 0.88
C LEU A 171 13.96 1.34 -0.19
N LEU A 172 13.36 1.16 -1.36
CA LEU A 172 13.95 0.42 -2.46
C LEU A 172 14.45 1.34 -3.58
N TYR A 173 13.76 2.44 -3.82
CA TYR A 173 14.13 3.39 -4.87
C TYR A 173 13.70 4.81 -4.50
N ARG A 174 14.59 5.78 -4.69
CA ARG A 174 14.32 7.21 -4.51
C ARG A 174 15.32 8.05 -5.30
N ASN A 175 14.88 9.17 -5.85
CA ASN A 175 15.74 10.17 -6.52
C ASN A 175 16.64 9.58 -7.62
N GLY A 176 16.12 8.64 -8.41
CA GLY A 176 16.88 8.06 -9.51
C GLY A 176 17.84 6.92 -9.11
N ALA A 177 17.88 6.54 -7.83
CA ALA A 177 18.82 5.55 -7.31
C ALA A 177 18.11 4.42 -6.57
N LYS A 178 18.60 3.19 -6.79
CA LYS A 178 18.26 2.02 -5.98
C LYS A 178 18.88 2.18 -4.60
N VAL A 179 18.09 1.94 -3.57
CA VAL A 179 18.50 1.91 -2.17
C VAL A 179 18.51 0.46 -1.72
N GLY A 180 19.54 0.06 -1.00
CA GLY A 180 19.70 -1.31 -0.54
C GLY A 180 20.56 -1.42 0.71
N PRO A 181 20.85 -2.65 1.14
CA PRO A 181 21.80 -2.91 2.21
C PRO A 181 23.17 -2.26 1.93
N PRO A 182 23.95 -1.92 2.97
CA PRO A 182 25.30 -1.39 2.78
C PRO A 182 26.19 -2.42 2.06
N SER A 183 27.25 -1.95 1.39
CA SER A 183 28.13 -2.80 0.56
C SER A 183 28.82 -3.93 1.32
N ASN A 184 28.97 -3.82 2.64
CA ASN A 184 29.54 -4.83 3.52
C ASN A 184 28.48 -5.77 4.15
N ALA A 185 27.21 -5.64 3.76
CA ALA A 185 26.15 -6.52 4.25
C ALA A 185 26.29 -7.92 3.64
N THR A 186 25.99 -8.93 4.45
CA THR A 186 25.92 -10.33 4.00
C THR A 186 24.83 -10.55 2.94
N TYR A 187 23.73 -9.80 3.03
CA TYR A 187 22.60 -9.93 2.12
C TYR A 187 22.54 -8.73 1.18
N ARG A 188 22.30 -8.99 -0.11
CA ARG A 188 22.05 -7.95 -1.13
C ARG A 188 20.62 -7.40 -1.09
N SER A 189 19.71 -8.12 -0.44
CA SER A 189 18.30 -7.78 -0.29
C SER A 189 17.78 -8.26 1.07
N TYR A 190 17.03 -7.40 1.77
CA TYR A 190 16.34 -7.76 3.01
C TYR A 190 14.99 -8.48 2.77
N LEU A 191 14.59 -8.66 1.52
CA LEU A 191 13.39 -9.44 1.17
C LEU A 191 13.53 -10.88 1.69
N GLY A 192 12.53 -11.36 2.42
CA GLY A 192 12.54 -12.68 3.04
C GLY A 192 13.56 -12.85 4.19
N CYS A 193 14.27 -11.81 4.61
CA CYS A 193 15.06 -11.84 5.84
C CYS A 193 14.16 -11.69 7.07
N ALA A 194 14.72 -11.95 8.26
CA ALA A 194 14.00 -11.76 9.52
C ALA A 194 13.46 -10.32 9.63
N ASN A 195 12.15 -10.19 9.80
CA ASN A 195 11.50 -8.88 9.85
C ASN A 195 11.59 -8.30 11.27
N ASN A 196 12.45 -7.30 11.46
CA ASN A 196 12.67 -6.63 12.74
C ASN A 196 11.68 -5.47 13.02
N ARG A 197 10.53 -5.44 12.34
CA ARG A 197 9.45 -4.43 12.43
C ARG A 197 9.24 -3.87 13.84
N VAL A 198 8.91 -4.71 14.81
CA VAL A 198 8.56 -4.27 16.18
C VAL A 198 9.71 -3.51 16.84
N LYS A 199 10.96 -3.99 16.67
CA LYS A 199 12.15 -3.32 17.21
C LYS A 199 12.40 -1.98 16.50
N GLN A 200 12.14 -1.94 15.20
CA GLN A 200 12.30 -0.75 14.38
C GLN A 200 11.26 0.33 14.78
N LEU A 201 9.98 -0.01 14.87
CA LEU A 201 8.92 0.93 15.27
C LEU A 201 9.15 1.51 16.67
N ARG A 202 9.57 0.66 17.63
CA ARG A 202 9.96 1.12 18.98
C ARG A 202 11.16 2.07 18.97
N ARG A 203 12.10 1.91 18.03
CA ARG A 203 13.22 2.84 17.87
C ARG A 203 12.74 4.17 17.30
N MET A 204 11.88 4.14 16.28
CA MET A 204 11.29 5.35 15.70
C MET A 204 10.48 6.14 16.73
N ALA A 205 9.58 5.48 17.46
CA ALA A 205 8.76 6.12 18.48
C ALA A 205 9.58 6.83 19.57
N ARG A 206 10.68 6.22 20.01
CA ARG A 206 11.61 6.84 20.98
C ARG A 206 12.33 8.06 20.40
N PHE A 207 12.82 7.95 19.17
CA PHE A 207 13.49 9.06 18.50
C PHE A 207 12.53 10.24 18.27
N TYR A 208 11.32 9.94 17.80
CA TYR A 208 10.24 10.91 17.64
C TYR A 208 9.87 11.60 18.95
N GLY A 209 9.65 10.84 20.03
CA GLY A 209 9.33 11.41 21.34
C GLY A 209 10.42 12.36 21.85
N ALA A 210 11.70 12.03 21.63
CA ALA A 210 12.81 12.91 21.96
C ALA A 210 12.82 14.20 21.11
N GLU A 211 12.48 14.11 19.82
CA GLU A 211 12.50 15.26 18.91
C GLU A 211 11.32 16.22 19.15
N GLN A 212 10.14 15.67 19.46
CA GLN A 212 8.97 16.40 19.96
C GLN A 212 9.31 17.22 21.21
N GLU A 213 9.97 16.57 22.17
CA GLU A 213 10.36 17.21 23.42
C GLU A 213 11.34 18.38 23.19
N LYS A 214 12.34 18.20 22.32
CA LYS A 214 13.24 19.29 21.91
C LYS A 214 12.49 20.45 21.26
N ARG A 215 11.54 20.17 20.36
CA ARG A 215 10.73 21.21 19.70
C ARG A 215 9.89 21.99 20.71
N ARG A 216 9.28 21.30 21.68
CA ARG A 216 8.52 21.95 22.77
C ARG A 216 9.42 22.87 23.61
N GLN A 217 10.61 22.41 23.99
CA GLN A 217 11.58 23.20 24.75
C GLN A 217 12.11 24.42 23.98
N GLN A 218 12.28 24.32 22.66
CA GLN A 218 12.64 25.45 21.80
C GLN A 218 11.50 26.47 21.68
N THR A 219 10.25 26.01 21.54
CA THR A 219 9.09 26.92 21.50
C THR A 219 8.83 27.62 22.84
N SER A 220 9.14 26.99 23.98
CA SER A 220 9.01 27.61 25.31
C SER A 220 10.15 28.58 25.67
N SER A 221 11.27 28.54 24.94
CA SER A 221 12.42 29.44 25.15
C SER A 221 12.49 30.61 24.15
N SER A 222 11.55 30.68 23.19
CA SER A 222 11.44 31.77 22.23
C SER A 222 10.66 32.94 22.85
N PRO A 223 11.18 34.19 22.83
CA PRO A 223 10.41 35.34 23.32
C PRO A 223 9.17 35.55 22.44
N PRO A 224 8.03 36.01 23.00
CA PRO A 224 6.83 36.28 22.22
C PRO A 224 7.16 37.31 21.12
N PRO A 225 6.54 37.21 19.93
CA PRO A 225 6.75 38.20 18.89
C PRO A 225 6.34 39.57 19.43
N ALA A 226 7.23 40.55 19.29
CA ALA A 226 6.95 41.92 19.71
C ALA A 226 5.67 42.40 19.02
N LEU A 227 4.66 42.75 19.81
CA LEU A 227 3.49 43.50 19.35
C LEU A 227 4.00 44.79 18.71
N SER A 228 4.05 44.83 17.37
CA SER A 228 4.27 46.07 16.65
C SER A 228 3.10 46.99 16.98
N GLN A 229 3.35 48.00 17.82
CA GLN A 229 2.42 49.10 18.04
C GLN A 229 2.16 49.77 16.69
N GLN A 230 1.00 49.50 16.09
CA GLN A 230 0.47 50.35 15.04
C GLN A 230 0.20 51.72 15.66
N GLN A 231 1.05 52.69 15.33
CA GLN A 231 0.78 54.10 15.59
C GLN A 231 -0.50 54.51 14.85
N GLY A 232 -1.36 55.21 15.58
CA GLY A 232 -2.72 55.56 15.15
C GLY A 232 -2.75 56.41 13.88
N ALA A 233 -3.56 55.97 12.92
CA ALA A 233 -4.12 56.85 11.90
C ALA A 233 -5.52 57.29 12.36
N THR A 234 -5.70 58.60 12.35
CA THR A 234 -6.88 59.36 12.76
C THR A 234 -8.18 58.93 12.06
N VAL A 235 -9.25 58.94 12.84
CA VAL A 235 -10.66 58.67 12.49
C VAL A 235 -11.16 59.63 11.41
N ALA A 236 -11.70 59.09 10.32
CA ALA A 236 -12.58 59.81 9.41
C ALA A 236 -13.76 58.92 8.98
N GLY A 237 -14.97 59.34 9.37
CA GLY A 237 -16.23 59.11 8.63
C GLY A 237 -16.86 57.71 8.66
N ARG A 238 -17.85 57.51 9.54
CA ARG A 238 -18.91 56.51 9.32
C ARG A 238 -19.83 56.96 8.16
N PRO A 239 -20.20 56.10 7.20
CA PRO A 239 -21.34 56.36 6.34
C PRO A 239 -22.66 55.94 7.03
N PRO A 240 -23.80 56.58 6.70
CA PRO A 240 -25.10 56.33 7.33
C PRO A 240 -25.79 55.07 6.79
N PRO A 241 -26.86 54.56 7.45
CA PRO A 241 -27.54 53.34 7.05
C PRO A 241 -28.43 53.58 5.82
N ILE A 242 -28.41 52.62 4.88
CA ILE A 242 -29.27 52.64 3.69
C ILE A 242 -30.66 52.14 4.08
N VAL A 243 -31.64 53.03 3.93
CA VAL A 243 -33.07 52.75 4.04
C VAL A 243 -33.53 52.03 2.77
N ALA A 244 -34.17 50.87 2.93
CA ALA A 244 -34.79 50.14 1.83
C ALA A 244 -36.11 50.82 1.42
N SER A 245 -36.14 51.44 0.24
CA SER A 245 -37.38 51.82 -0.45
C SER A 245 -37.65 50.84 -1.59
N GLY A 246 -38.74 50.08 -1.48
CA GLY A 246 -39.18 49.15 -2.50
C GLY A 246 -39.73 49.86 -3.74
N THR A 247 -39.53 49.25 -4.91
CA THR A 247 -40.49 49.29 -6.02
C THR A 247 -40.39 47.99 -6.81
N ARG A 248 -41.56 47.36 -7.00
CA ARG A 248 -41.84 46.18 -7.83
C ARG A 248 -41.33 46.37 -9.26
N ARG A 249 -40.87 45.28 -9.89
CA ARG A 249 -41.21 44.93 -11.28
C ARG A 249 -41.04 43.43 -11.55
N ASP A 250 -41.75 43.00 -12.57
CA ASP A 250 -42.44 41.71 -12.70
C ASP A 250 -41.60 40.45 -12.92
N ARG A 251 -42.22 39.33 -12.52
CA ARG A 251 -41.84 37.96 -12.84
C ARG A 251 -42.26 37.63 -14.28
N SER A 252 -41.36 37.01 -15.03
CA SER A 252 -41.75 36.03 -16.06
C SER A 252 -40.80 34.83 -16.02
N SER A 253 -41.39 33.69 -16.34
CA SER A 253 -41.07 32.31 -16.02
C SER A 253 -40.03 31.66 -16.94
N SER A 254 -39.24 30.72 -16.40
CA SER A 254 -39.02 29.42 -17.05
C SER A 254 -38.60 28.36 -16.02
N GLN A 255 -39.18 27.18 -16.19
CA GLN A 255 -39.20 26.02 -15.28
C GLN A 255 -37.92 25.17 -15.39
N ALA A 256 -37.55 24.53 -14.29
CA ALA A 256 -36.82 23.25 -14.29
C ALA A 256 -37.56 22.28 -13.35
N PRO A 257 -37.87 21.03 -13.75
CA PRO A 257 -38.62 20.13 -12.89
C PRO A 257 -37.70 19.34 -11.96
N ARG A 258 -38.02 19.36 -10.66
CA ARG A 258 -37.62 18.33 -9.69
C ARG A 258 -38.72 17.26 -9.68
N ARG A 259 -38.34 15.98 -9.77
CA ARG A 259 -39.23 14.86 -9.45
C ARG A 259 -39.04 14.50 -7.98
N SER A 260 -40.13 14.57 -7.22
CA SER A 260 -40.30 13.96 -5.91
C SER A 260 -41.07 12.66 -6.04
N SER A 261 -40.67 11.71 -5.21
CA SER A 261 -41.43 10.58 -4.71
C SER A 261 -42.80 10.99 -4.15
N ASP A 262 -43.84 10.19 -4.42
CA ASP A 262 -44.56 9.43 -3.39
C ASP A 262 -45.73 8.59 -3.94
N ASP A 263 -45.89 7.44 -3.27
CA ASP A 263 -47.10 6.69 -2.93
C ASP A 263 -48.08 6.11 -3.97
N GLY A 264 -48.21 4.77 -3.86
CA GLY A 264 -49.44 4.19 -3.32
C GLY A 264 -50.38 3.52 -4.32
N GLY A 265 -50.64 2.22 -4.14
CA GLY A 265 -51.82 1.58 -4.73
C GLY A 265 -51.69 0.11 -5.05
N ASP A 266 -51.95 -0.72 -4.04
CA ASP A 266 -52.23 -2.16 -4.07
C ASP A 266 -53.30 -2.57 -5.11
N ILE A 267 -53.20 -3.80 -5.64
CA ILE A 267 -54.28 -4.78 -5.91
C ILE A 267 -53.69 -6.01 -6.63
N GLY A 268 -53.66 -7.14 -5.92
CA GLY A 268 -54.38 -8.33 -6.36
C GLY A 268 -53.76 -9.27 -7.42
N ALA A 269 -53.03 -10.28 -6.91
CA ALA A 269 -53.15 -11.71 -7.22
C ALA A 269 -53.38 -12.20 -8.67
N ARG A 270 -52.47 -13.06 -9.17
CA ARG A 270 -52.76 -14.50 -9.42
C ARG A 270 -51.53 -15.32 -9.84
N ARG A 271 -51.40 -16.47 -9.19
CA ARG A 271 -50.53 -17.61 -9.49
C ARG A 271 -50.75 -18.17 -10.91
N ARG A 272 -49.70 -18.62 -11.61
CA ARG A 272 -49.28 -20.04 -11.75
C ARG A 272 -48.14 -20.24 -12.80
N PRO A 273 -47.44 -21.39 -12.78
CA PRO A 273 -46.10 -21.58 -13.37
C PRO A 273 -46.06 -22.53 -14.59
N ARG A 274 -44.82 -22.83 -15.05
CA ARG A 274 -44.33 -23.78 -16.08
C ARG A 274 -44.14 -23.13 -17.45
N THR A 275 -43.01 -23.31 -18.13
CA THR A 275 -42.21 -24.54 -18.34
C THR A 275 -40.73 -24.39 -18.03
#